data_AF-A0AAD8YCJ9-F1
#
_entry.id   AF-A0AAD8YCJ9-F1
#
_cell.length_a   1.000
_cell.length_b   1.000
_cell.length_c   1.000
_cell.angle_alpha   90.00
_cell.angle_beta   90.00
_cell.angle_gamma   90.00
#
_symmetry.space_group_name_H-M   'P 1'
#
loop_
_entity.id
_entity.type
_entity.pdbx_description
1 polymer ?
#
loop_
_entity_poly.entity_id
_entity_poly.type
_entity_poly.pdbx_seq_one_letter_code
_entity_poly.pdbx_strand_id
1 'polypeptide(L)'
;MTKLKRPTPATLEEWEHFPTLNDDTAQIRLARAMGYPPGWRVVRTLIQVPIPNYLARKMGVNESTSPDDSSSSSTMTAVKDRIYAGDPASLPDGYYNHAAALEAASKFSWRPEYDDVIWHNNDDDYDDNEYCSTSHRNKGGQLKGREAQFEEGDVVEVLYDEDEDEDPVWYEATVLKKIEYQDDIRYNVHYHADDAVQNNVREEKIRATNKTKSKKKKKAKKQKSSVLEDIDGPTDPTPKKKPGRPKGSTNKKSPAAAKKSPKKKAGRPKKKKVEYAAEQLRAAKEMGLPRGWAVVKEGDFSSVMKDPEGKKYKTQKAAFAAAEMETQQTSGRKRKAEEVVVDEGDPPWRNSEHKYLSRQIQWSGATGTVTGWISETDVDSNGEPGFVCSETGKPARLFHAVFDEFEQDFEEFELEECLV
;
A
#
# COMPACT_ATOMS: atom_id res chain seq x y z
N MET A 1 -30.54 -36.58 -14.65
CA MET A 1 -29.77 -36.40 -15.90
C MET A 1 -28.31 -36.26 -15.54
N THR A 2 -27.51 -37.30 -15.77
CA THR A 2 -26.05 -37.26 -15.61
C THR A 2 -25.48 -36.37 -16.71
N LYS A 3 -25.04 -35.16 -16.37
CA LYS A 3 -24.24 -34.34 -17.29
C LYS A 3 -22.95 -35.11 -17.55
N LEU A 4 -22.77 -35.63 -18.76
CA LEU A 4 -21.49 -36.19 -19.22
C LEU A 4 -20.40 -35.15 -18.96
N LYS A 5 -19.48 -35.45 -18.03
CA LYS A 5 -18.27 -34.65 -17.83
C LYS A 5 -17.49 -34.71 -19.14
N ARG A 6 -17.47 -33.61 -19.88
CA ARG A 6 -16.61 -33.50 -21.07
C ARG A 6 -15.15 -33.64 -20.61
N PRO A 7 -14.30 -34.34 -21.38
CA PRO A 7 -12.89 -34.41 -21.07
C PRO A 7 -12.31 -32.99 -21.04
N THR A 8 -11.55 -32.69 -20.00
CA THR A 8 -10.89 -31.38 -19.88
C THR A 8 -9.73 -31.34 -20.87
N PRO A 9 -9.57 -30.22 -21.62
CA PRO A 9 -8.44 -30.05 -22.53
C PRO A 9 -7.09 -30.21 -21.84
N ALA A 10 -6.14 -30.83 -22.53
CA ALA A 10 -4.78 -31.07 -22.06
C ALA A 10 -3.77 -30.08 -22.64
N THR A 11 -4.07 -29.44 -23.79
CA THR A 11 -3.17 -28.51 -24.48
C THR A 11 -3.79 -27.12 -24.64
N LEU A 12 -2.95 -26.09 -24.78
CA LEU A 12 -3.40 -24.70 -24.98
C LEU A 12 -4.24 -24.56 -26.27
N GLU A 13 -3.86 -25.26 -27.34
CA GLU A 13 -4.57 -25.26 -28.62
C GLU A 13 -5.99 -25.79 -28.46
N GLU A 14 -6.16 -26.86 -27.68
CA GLU A 14 -7.50 -27.38 -27.40
C GLU A 14 -8.33 -26.29 -26.69
N TRP A 15 -7.78 -25.59 -25.70
CA TRP A 15 -8.47 -24.53 -24.96
C TRP A 15 -8.97 -23.36 -25.82
N GLU A 16 -8.48 -23.16 -27.06
CA GLU A 16 -8.95 -22.08 -27.94
C GLU A 16 -10.45 -22.22 -28.29
N HIS A 17 -10.99 -23.43 -28.21
CA HIS A 17 -12.37 -23.72 -28.55
C HIS A 17 -13.26 -24.06 -27.34
N PHE A 18 -12.72 -23.99 -26.11
CA PHE A 18 -13.47 -24.31 -24.90
C PHE A 18 -13.77 -23.07 -24.06
N PRO A 19 -15.05 -22.73 -23.85
CA PRO A 19 -15.41 -21.77 -22.82
C PRO A 19 -15.20 -22.42 -21.44
N THR A 20 -14.65 -21.65 -20.49
CA THR A 20 -14.47 -22.10 -19.09
C THR A 20 -15.56 -21.58 -18.17
N LEU A 21 -16.63 -21.01 -18.74
CA LEU A 21 -17.73 -20.40 -18.01
C LEU A 21 -18.38 -21.42 -17.04
N ASN A 22 -18.38 -21.11 -15.74
CA ASN A 22 -18.96 -21.90 -14.64
C ASN A 22 -18.24 -23.20 -14.27
N ASP A 23 -16.99 -23.40 -14.69
CA ASP A 23 -16.16 -24.53 -14.24
C ASP A 23 -14.84 -24.00 -13.69
N ASP A 24 -14.74 -23.90 -12.36
CA ASP A 24 -13.57 -23.32 -11.69
C ASP A 24 -12.31 -24.14 -11.96
N THR A 25 -12.43 -25.47 -11.98
CA THR A 25 -11.32 -26.37 -12.33
C THR A 25 -10.82 -26.10 -13.75
N ALA A 26 -11.73 -25.87 -14.70
CA ALA A 26 -11.36 -25.52 -16.07
C ALA A 26 -10.70 -24.13 -16.15
N GLN A 27 -11.20 -23.15 -15.38
CA GLN A 27 -10.62 -21.80 -15.34
C GLN A 27 -9.19 -21.78 -14.78
N ILE A 28 -8.92 -22.57 -13.72
CA ILE A 28 -7.58 -22.71 -13.11
C ILE A 28 -6.63 -23.41 -14.08
N ARG A 29 -7.07 -24.52 -14.70
CA ARG A 29 -6.25 -25.25 -15.68
C ARG A 29 -5.89 -24.40 -16.88
N LEU A 30 -6.84 -23.60 -17.38
CA LEU A 30 -6.56 -22.62 -18.43
C LEU A 30 -5.54 -21.59 -17.96
N ALA A 31 -5.71 -21.02 -16.76
CA ALA A 31 -4.77 -20.03 -16.23
C ALA A 31 -3.34 -20.57 -16.17
N ARG A 32 -3.17 -21.80 -15.70
CA ARG A 32 -1.88 -22.49 -15.64
C ARG A 32 -1.30 -22.78 -17.02
N ALA A 33 -2.13 -23.26 -17.96
CA ALA A 33 -1.68 -23.47 -19.34
C ALA A 33 -1.18 -22.17 -19.97
N MET A 34 -1.70 -21.02 -19.54
CA MET A 34 -1.25 -19.69 -19.96
C MET A 34 -0.04 -19.14 -19.17
N GLY A 35 0.47 -19.87 -18.18
CA GLY A 35 1.63 -19.48 -17.38
C GLY A 35 1.31 -18.59 -16.16
N TYR A 36 0.05 -18.49 -15.74
CA TYR A 36 -0.32 -17.74 -14.55
C TYR A 36 -0.03 -18.50 -13.24
N PRO A 37 0.14 -17.78 -12.11
CA PRO A 37 0.40 -18.38 -10.81
C PRO A 37 -0.74 -19.30 -10.34
N PRO A 38 -0.46 -20.25 -9.42
CA PRO A 38 -1.40 -21.31 -9.01
C PRO A 38 -2.69 -20.85 -8.31
N GLY A 39 -2.80 -19.56 -7.97
CA GLY A 39 -4.01 -18.96 -7.41
C GLY A 39 -4.93 -18.28 -8.44
N TRP A 40 -4.48 -18.10 -9.68
CA TRP A 40 -5.21 -17.34 -10.67
C TRP A 40 -6.19 -18.21 -11.46
N ARG A 41 -7.23 -17.58 -12.00
CA ARG A 41 -8.21 -18.24 -12.86
C ARG A 41 -8.52 -17.39 -14.08
N VAL A 42 -8.78 -18.07 -15.19
CA VAL A 42 -9.15 -17.42 -16.47
C VAL A 42 -10.53 -17.89 -16.89
N VAL A 43 -11.49 -16.96 -16.87
CA VAL A 43 -12.84 -17.17 -17.42
C VAL A 43 -12.83 -16.81 -18.89
N ARG A 44 -12.83 -17.83 -19.73
CA ARG A 44 -12.85 -17.75 -21.19
C ARG A 44 -14.28 -17.78 -21.70
N THR A 45 -14.62 -16.79 -22.51
CA THR A 45 -15.89 -16.67 -23.21
C THR A 45 -15.64 -16.56 -24.71
N LEU A 46 -16.37 -17.32 -25.51
CA LEU A 46 -16.32 -17.22 -26.96
C LEU A 46 -17.39 -16.23 -27.40
N ILE A 47 -16.97 -15.15 -28.06
CA ILE A 47 -17.86 -14.09 -28.54
C ILE A 47 -17.85 -14.07 -30.07
N GLN A 48 -18.98 -13.73 -30.69
CA GLN A 48 -19.05 -13.46 -32.13
C GLN A 48 -18.72 -11.99 -32.37
N VAL A 49 -17.74 -11.72 -33.22
CA VAL A 49 -17.30 -10.37 -33.58
C VAL A 49 -17.45 -10.19 -35.08
N PRO A 50 -17.99 -9.07 -35.57
CA PRO A 50 -18.05 -8.81 -37.01
C PRO A 50 -16.65 -8.83 -37.61
N ILE A 51 -16.48 -9.56 -38.72
CA ILE A 51 -15.21 -9.63 -39.43
C ILE A 51 -14.99 -8.29 -40.13
N PRO A 52 -13.88 -7.58 -39.87
CA PRO A 52 -13.57 -6.37 -40.62
C PRO A 52 -13.47 -6.66 -42.13
N ASN A 53 -14.01 -5.78 -42.97
CA ASN A 53 -14.11 -5.99 -44.43
C ASN A 53 -12.77 -6.37 -45.09
N TYR A 54 -11.64 -5.85 -44.59
CA TYR A 54 -10.32 -6.17 -45.12
C TYR A 54 -9.88 -7.63 -44.84
N LEU A 55 -10.30 -8.21 -43.71
CA LEU A 55 -10.07 -9.61 -43.36
C LEU A 55 -11.02 -10.54 -44.10
N ALA A 56 -12.28 -10.15 -44.27
CA ALA A 56 -13.28 -10.94 -44.99
C ALA A 56 -12.81 -11.28 -46.42
N ARG A 57 -12.27 -10.29 -47.14
CA ARG A 57 -11.67 -10.50 -48.48
C ARG A 57 -10.50 -11.47 -48.47
N LYS A 58 -9.63 -11.39 -47.44
CA LYS A 58 -8.45 -12.26 -47.33
C LYS A 58 -8.83 -13.71 -47.02
N MET A 59 -9.91 -13.93 -46.28
CA MET A 59 -10.43 -15.26 -45.96
C MET A 59 -11.26 -15.89 -47.08
N GLY A 60 -11.36 -15.24 -48.26
CA GLY A 60 -12.14 -15.77 -49.39
C GLY A 60 -13.65 -15.76 -49.15
N VAL A 61 -14.12 -15.00 -48.15
CA VAL A 61 -15.54 -14.74 -47.94
C VAL A 61 -15.96 -13.73 -49.00
N ASN A 62 -16.25 -14.23 -50.20
CA ASN A 62 -16.78 -13.41 -51.28
C ASN A 62 -18.13 -12.86 -50.83
N GLU A 63 -18.24 -11.54 -50.72
CA GLU A 63 -19.52 -10.83 -50.69
C GLU A 63 -20.26 -11.13 -51.99
N SER A 64 -20.93 -12.28 -52.06
CA SER A 64 -21.91 -12.55 -53.09
C SER A 64 -23.05 -11.56 -52.85
N THR A 65 -22.97 -10.43 -53.54
CA THR A 65 -23.93 -9.34 -53.60
C THR A 65 -25.27 -9.85 -54.13
N SER A 66 -26.07 -10.46 -53.25
CA SER A 66 -27.51 -10.52 -53.44
C SER A 66 -28.09 -9.28 -52.74
N PRO A 67 -28.70 -8.33 -53.47
CA PRO A 67 -29.17 -7.06 -52.91
C PRO A 67 -30.41 -7.18 -52.00
N ASP A 68 -31.02 -8.36 -51.87
CA ASP A 68 -32.29 -8.53 -51.13
C ASP A 68 -32.18 -9.27 -49.79
N ASP A 69 -31.01 -9.77 -49.38
CA ASP A 69 -30.86 -10.47 -48.09
C ASP A 69 -30.32 -9.53 -47.00
N SER A 70 -31.24 -9.05 -46.18
CA SER A 70 -30.96 -8.15 -45.07
C SER A 70 -29.96 -8.76 -44.08
N SER A 71 -28.75 -8.20 -44.01
CA SER A 71 -27.94 -8.09 -42.79
C SER A 71 -27.33 -9.40 -42.24
N SER A 72 -26.82 -10.29 -43.09
CA SER A 72 -25.87 -11.33 -42.63
C SER A 72 -24.45 -10.74 -42.61
N SER A 73 -24.11 -9.95 -41.58
CA SER A 73 -22.72 -9.54 -41.38
C SER A 73 -21.90 -10.78 -41.03
N SER A 74 -20.89 -11.11 -41.82
CA SER A 74 -19.99 -12.23 -41.52
C SER A 74 -19.34 -12.02 -40.15
N THR A 75 -19.55 -12.96 -39.22
CA THR A 75 -18.95 -12.93 -37.88
C THR A 75 -17.87 -13.99 -37.76
N MET A 76 -16.84 -13.71 -36.96
CA MET A 76 -15.87 -14.70 -36.51
C MET A 76 -15.99 -14.92 -35.01
N THR A 77 -15.71 -16.14 -34.57
CA THR A 77 -15.57 -16.45 -33.16
C THR A 77 -14.25 -15.87 -32.65
N ALA A 78 -14.29 -15.02 -31.63
CA ALA A 78 -13.12 -14.55 -30.91
C ALA A 78 -13.16 -15.02 -29.45
N VAL A 79 -11.97 -15.20 -28.88
CA VAL A 79 -11.76 -15.53 -27.48
C VAL A 79 -11.73 -14.24 -26.66
N LYS A 80 -12.54 -14.18 -25.60
CA LYS A 80 -12.52 -13.12 -24.61
C LYS A 80 -12.29 -13.74 -23.23
N ASP A 81 -11.11 -13.46 -22.69
CA ASP A 81 -10.69 -13.94 -21.39
C ASP A 81 -10.86 -12.86 -20.31
N ARG A 82 -11.30 -13.27 -19.13
CA ARG A 82 -11.30 -12.48 -17.91
C ARG A 82 -10.40 -13.15 -16.88
N ILE A 83 -9.39 -12.42 -16.43
CA ILE A 83 -8.38 -12.92 -15.51
C ILE A 83 -8.79 -12.47 -14.10
N TYR A 84 -8.69 -13.38 -13.14
CA TYR A 84 -8.89 -13.07 -11.72
C TYR A 84 -7.62 -13.52 -11.00
N ALA A 85 -6.93 -12.56 -10.37
CA ALA A 85 -5.71 -12.80 -9.61
C ALA A 85 -5.97 -12.88 -8.09
N GLY A 86 -7.17 -12.50 -7.63
CA GLY A 86 -7.58 -12.57 -6.23
C GLY A 86 -8.86 -13.39 -5.98
N ASP A 87 -9.46 -13.19 -4.80
CA ASP A 87 -10.68 -13.88 -4.33
C ASP A 87 -11.75 -14.02 -5.44
N PRO A 88 -12.27 -15.24 -5.69
CA PRO A 88 -13.40 -15.49 -6.56
C PRO A 88 -14.61 -14.55 -6.44
N ALA A 89 -14.90 -14.07 -5.24
CA ALA A 89 -16.00 -13.15 -4.96
C ALA A 89 -15.66 -11.69 -5.30
N SER A 90 -14.37 -11.38 -5.47
CA SER A 90 -13.90 -10.06 -5.87
C SER A 90 -14.14 -9.79 -7.37
N LEU A 91 -14.25 -8.51 -7.74
CA LEU A 91 -14.38 -8.10 -9.13
C LEU A 91 -13.13 -8.52 -9.93
N PRO A 92 -13.27 -8.90 -11.22
CA PRO A 92 -12.14 -9.29 -12.06
C PRO A 92 -11.07 -8.21 -12.07
N ASP A 93 -9.82 -8.62 -11.94
CA ASP A 93 -8.68 -7.74 -12.14
C ASP A 93 -8.69 -7.33 -13.62
N GLY A 94 -8.96 -6.04 -13.86
CA GLY A 94 -9.17 -5.47 -15.19
C GLY A 94 -7.87 -5.35 -15.99
N TYR A 95 -7.18 -6.47 -16.24
CA TYR A 95 -6.06 -6.50 -17.17
C TYR A 95 -6.57 -6.28 -18.59
N TYR A 96 -5.96 -5.32 -19.28
CA TYR A 96 -6.31 -4.99 -20.66
C TYR A 96 -5.87 -6.07 -21.65
N ASN A 97 -4.85 -6.87 -21.31
CA ASN A 97 -4.36 -8.00 -22.10
C ASN A 97 -3.58 -9.02 -21.24
N HIS A 98 -3.29 -10.19 -21.82
CA HIS A 98 -2.53 -11.26 -21.15
C HIS A 98 -1.08 -10.88 -20.83
N ALA A 99 -0.46 -10.01 -21.62
CA ALA A 99 0.93 -9.58 -21.42
C ALA A 99 1.09 -8.77 -20.12
N ALA A 100 0.21 -7.79 -19.89
CA ALA A 100 0.19 -7.01 -18.65
C ALA A 100 -0.11 -7.88 -17.43
N ALA A 101 -0.98 -8.89 -17.61
CA ALA A 101 -1.28 -9.86 -16.58
C ALA A 101 -0.06 -10.75 -16.26
N LEU A 102 0.70 -11.19 -17.26
CA LEU A 102 1.92 -11.98 -17.06
C LEU A 102 3.06 -11.16 -16.45
N GLU A 103 3.21 -9.89 -16.83
CA GLU A 103 4.17 -8.97 -16.20
C GLU A 103 3.82 -8.72 -14.73
N ALA A 104 2.53 -8.65 -14.40
CA ALA A 104 2.09 -8.57 -13.01
C ALA A 104 2.37 -9.88 -12.27
N ALA A 105 2.10 -11.03 -12.90
CA ALA A 105 2.40 -12.35 -12.35
C ALA A 105 3.91 -12.55 -12.09
N SER A 106 4.78 -12.07 -12.96
CA SER A 106 6.24 -12.22 -12.82
C SER A 106 6.84 -11.44 -11.65
N LYS A 107 6.08 -10.50 -11.05
CA LYS A 107 6.49 -9.80 -9.82
C LYS A 107 6.30 -10.65 -8.57
N PHE A 108 5.56 -11.76 -8.67
CA PHE A 108 5.43 -12.71 -7.59
C PHE A 108 6.42 -13.84 -7.76
N SER A 109 7.23 -14.04 -6.73
CA SER A 109 8.08 -15.22 -6.58
C SER A 109 7.20 -16.41 -6.21
N TRP A 110 6.58 -17.07 -7.20
CA TRP A 110 5.91 -18.35 -6.98
C TRP A 110 6.82 -19.48 -7.47
N ARG A 111 6.85 -20.59 -6.74
CA ARG A 111 7.66 -21.76 -7.09
C ARG A 111 6.71 -22.86 -7.59
N PRO A 112 6.76 -23.24 -8.88
CA PRO A 112 5.86 -24.26 -9.43
C PRO A 112 5.92 -25.60 -8.69
N GLU A 113 7.06 -25.94 -8.10
CA GLU A 113 7.25 -27.19 -7.35
C GLU A 113 6.49 -27.23 -6.01
N TYR A 114 6.25 -26.08 -5.38
CA TYR A 114 5.69 -25.97 -4.04
C TYR A 114 4.28 -25.42 -4.03
N ASP A 115 3.96 -24.48 -4.93
CA ASP A 115 2.69 -23.77 -4.93
C ASP A 115 1.61 -24.46 -5.78
N ASP A 116 1.90 -25.63 -6.38
CA ASP A 116 0.95 -26.34 -7.23
C ASP A 116 -0.04 -27.22 -6.42
N VAL A 117 -1.18 -26.60 -6.09
CA VAL A 117 -2.35 -27.19 -5.41
C VAL A 117 -2.90 -28.48 -6.05
N ILE A 118 -2.64 -28.77 -7.34
CA ILE A 118 -3.26 -29.95 -8.00
C ILE A 118 -2.60 -31.27 -7.58
N TRP A 119 -1.39 -31.23 -6.99
CA TRP A 119 -0.73 -32.45 -6.50
C TRP A 119 -1.18 -32.88 -5.10
N HIS A 120 -1.78 -31.98 -4.32
CA HIS A 120 -2.29 -32.27 -2.98
C HIS A 120 -3.80 -32.52 -3.02
N ASN A 121 -4.19 -33.69 -3.52
CA ASN A 121 -5.57 -34.20 -3.49
C ASN A 121 -6.05 -34.66 -2.09
N ASN A 122 -5.23 -34.52 -1.06
CA ASN A 122 -5.66 -34.73 0.33
C ASN A 122 -6.00 -33.37 0.93
N ASP A 123 -7.29 -33.16 1.18
CA ASP A 123 -7.85 -31.92 1.73
C ASP A 123 -7.39 -31.62 3.18
N ASP A 124 -6.75 -32.59 3.85
CA ASP A 124 -6.58 -32.60 5.31
C ASP A 124 -5.18 -32.15 5.81
N ASP A 125 -4.17 -32.05 4.93
CA ASP A 125 -2.77 -31.73 5.33
C ASP A 125 -2.35 -30.30 4.89
N TYR A 126 -3.29 -29.35 4.90
CA TYR A 126 -3.04 -27.95 4.52
C TYR A 126 -2.33 -27.17 5.64
N ASP A 127 -1.03 -26.86 5.48
CA ASP A 127 -0.34 -25.87 6.31
C ASP A 127 -0.45 -24.48 5.66
N ASP A 128 -1.25 -23.61 6.28
CA ASP A 128 -1.55 -22.25 5.83
C ASP A 128 -0.33 -21.30 5.80
N ASN A 129 0.82 -21.72 6.34
CA ASN A 129 2.02 -20.90 6.46
C ASN A 129 3.08 -21.13 5.37
N GLU A 130 3.01 -22.21 4.59
CA GLU A 130 4.04 -22.55 3.58
C GLU A 130 3.69 -22.13 2.15
N TYR A 131 2.44 -21.75 1.86
CA TYR A 131 2.00 -21.44 0.50
C TYR A 131 2.04 -19.95 0.17
N CYS A 132 2.30 -19.62 -1.10
CA CYS A 132 2.26 -18.26 -1.63
C CYS A 132 0.96 -17.55 -1.22
N SER A 133 1.08 -16.34 -0.66
CA SER A 133 -0.03 -15.49 -0.19
C SER A 133 -1.08 -15.16 -1.26
N THR A 134 -0.88 -15.59 -2.50
CA THR A 134 -1.80 -15.40 -3.62
C THR A 134 -2.69 -16.62 -3.92
N SER A 135 -2.61 -17.71 -3.14
CA SER A 135 -3.34 -18.94 -3.46
C SER A 135 -4.88 -18.82 -3.30
N HIS A 136 -5.58 -19.57 -4.16
CA HIS A 136 -7.03 -19.52 -4.43
C HIS A 136 -7.91 -19.82 -3.20
N ARG A 137 -7.38 -20.39 -2.11
CA ARG A 137 -8.15 -20.73 -0.90
C ARG A 137 -8.17 -19.57 0.11
N ASN A 138 -8.72 -18.42 -0.30
CA ASN A 138 -9.04 -17.25 0.55
C ASN A 138 -7.90 -16.27 0.89
N LYS A 139 -6.72 -16.33 0.23
CA LYS A 139 -5.66 -15.32 0.43
C LYS A 139 -5.23 -14.57 -0.83
N GLY A 140 -5.64 -15.01 -2.02
CA GLY A 140 -5.46 -14.27 -3.28
C GLY A 140 -5.82 -12.79 -3.19
N GLY A 141 -4.80 -11.94 -3.06
CA GLY A 141 -4.96 -10.49 -3.09
C GLY A 141 -5.23 -10.00 -4.51
N GLN A 142 -6.16 -9.04 -4.66
CA GLN A 142 -6.22 -8.24 -5.88
C GLN A 142 -4.86 -7.59 -6.13
N LEU A 143 -4.42 -7.61 -7.38
CA LEU A 143 -3.11 -7.11 -7.78
C LEU A 143 -3.01 -5.59 -7.84
N LYS A 144 -4.15 -4.91 -7.87
CA LYS A 144 -4.19 -3.50 -7.52
C LYS A 144 -3.95 -3.40 -6.03
N GLY A 145 -2.90 -2.68 -5.64
CA GLY A 145 -2.63 -2.37 -4.23
C GLY A 145 -3.93 -1.96 -3.57
N ARG A 146 -4.27 -2.61 -2.45
CA ARG A 146 -5.53 -2.37 -1.73
C ARG A 146 -5.70 -0.85 -1.59
N GLU A 147 -6.81 -0.33 -2.07
CA GLU A 147 -7.15 1.06 -1.78
C GLU A 147 -7.63 1.12 -0.34
N ALA A 148 -6.99 1.98 0.45
CA ALA A 148 -7.37 2.19 1.85
C ALA A 148 -8.86 2.52 1.97
N GLN A 149 -9.58 1.78 2.81
CA GLN A 149 -11.00 2.06 3.00
C GLN A 149 -11.26 3.37 3.76
N PHE A 150 -10.28 3.88 4.51
CA PHE A 150 -10.43 5.06 5.36
C PHE A 150 -9.31 6.09 5.10
N GLU A 151 -9.65 7.38 5.13
CA GLU A 151 -8.68 8.49 5.05
C GLU A 151 -8.38 9.02 6.47
N GLU A 152 -7.22 9.68 6.65
CA GLU A 152 -6.89 10.36 7.91
C GLU A 152 -7.94 11.42 8.26
N GLY A 153 -8.40 11.41 9.51
CA GLY A 153 -9.48 12.23 10.02
C GLY A 153 -10.90 11.69 9.79
N ASP A 154 -11.06 10.51 9.19
CA ASP A 154 -12.36 9.84 9.17
C ASP A 154 -12.70 9.22 10.53
N VAL A 155 -13.98 9.28 10.89
CA VAL A 155 -14.50 8.73 12.16
C VAL A 155 -15.02 7.32 11.92
N VAL A 156 -14.43 6.34 12.59
CA VAL A 156 -14.66 4.91 12.42
C VAL A 156 -15.11 4.27 13.72
N GLU A 157 -15.66 3.06 13.65
CA GLU A 157 -15.85 2.22 14.83
C GLU A 157 -14.79 1.13 14.79
N VAL A 158 -14.10 0.91 15.91
CA VAL A 158 -13.04 -0.08 16.04
C VAL A 158 -13.50 -1.18 16.98
N LEU A 159 -13.27 -2.42 16.59
CA LEU A 159 -13.59 -3.60 17.38
C LEU A 159 -12.52 -3.80 18.44
N TYR A 160 -12.95 -3.84 19.70
CA TYR A 160 -12.08 -4.06 20.84
C TYR A 160 -12.45 -5.42 21.45
N ASP A 161 -11.59 -6.41 21.22
CA ASP A 161 -11.75 -7.76 21.76
C ASP A 161 -10.92 -7.83 23.05
N GLU A 162 -11.58 -7.66 24.21
CA GLU A 162 -10.89 -7.81 25.51
C GLU A 162 -10.85 -9.27 25.98
N ASP A 163 -11.84 -10.11 25.65
CA ASP A 163 -11.88 -11.51 26.08
C ASP A 163 -12.69 -12.40 25.10
N GLU A 164 -12.30 -13.68 24.96
CA GLU A 164 -12.94 -14.67 24.05
C GLU A 164 -14.38 -15.04 24.47
N ASP A 165 -14.73 -14.76 25.73
CA ASP A 165 -16.04 -15.07 26.33
C ASP A 165 -17.02 -13.88 26.29
N GLU A 166 -16.59 -12.68 25.88
CA GLU A 166 -17.44 -11.49 25.82
C GLU A 166 -17.86 -11.12 24.39
N ASP A 167 -19.08 -10.58 24.25
CA ASP A 167 -19.59 -10.15 22.96
C ASP A 167 -18.74 -9.00 22.39
N PRO A 168 -18.34 -9.04 21.11
CA PRO A 168 -17.50 -8.03 20.49
C PRO A 168 -18.10 -6.62 20.56
N VAL A 169 -17.42 -5.69 21.24
CA VAL A 169 -17.86 -4.28 21.41
C VAL A 169 -17.14 -3.35 20.43
N TRP A 170 -17.90 -2.43 19.83
CA TRP A 170 -17.41 -1.46 18.86
C TRP A 170 -17.35 -0.05 19.46
N TYR A 171 -16.18 0.59 19.40
CA TYR A 171 -15.96 1.93 19.96
C TYR A 171 -15.69 2.97 18.87
N GLU A 172 -16.25 4.18 19.02
CA GLU A 172 -16.03 5.28 18.07
C GLU A 172 -14.60 5.85 18.23
N ALA A 173 -13.86 5.92 17.12
CA ALA A 173 -12.50 6.44 17.06
C ALA A 173 -12.26 7.28 15.79
N THR A 174 -11.24 8.13 15.81
CA THR A 174 -10.78 8.89 14.64
C THR A 174 -9.49 8.29 14.09
N VAL A 175 -9.42 8.06 12.78
CA VAL A 175 -8.19 7.62 12.10
C VAL A 175 -7.17 8.74 12.12
N LEU A 176 -6.02 8.54 12.78
CA LEU A 176 -4.93 9.49 12.86
C LEU A 176 -3.97 9.34 11.68
N LYS A 177 -3.56 8.10 11.40
CA LYS A 177 -2.52 7.81 10.41
C LYS A 177 -2.81 6.50 9.69
N LYS A 178 -2.55 6.48 8.38
CA LYS A 178 -2.54 5.25 7.58
C LYS A 178 -1.11 4.71 7.44
N ILE A 179 -0.95 3.39 7.59
CA ILE A 179 0.31 2.69 7.39
C ILE A 179 0.08 1.59 6.35
N GLU A 180 0.74 1.70 5.20
CA GLU A 180 0.72 0.69 4.14
C GLU A 180 1.87 -0.29 4.38
N TYR A 181 1.54 -1.56 4.60
CA TYR A 181 2.48 -2.68 4.55
C TYR A 181 2.40 -3.35 3.17
N GLN A 182 3.31 -4.28 2.89
CA GLN A 182 3.37 -4.97 1.59
C GLN A 182 2.10 -5.80 1.31
N ASP A 183 1.42 -6.22 2.37
CA ASP A 183 0.40 -7.26 2.40
C ASP A 183 -0.89 -6.83 3.12
N ASP A 184 -0.88 -5.70 3.86
CA ASP A 184 -2.08 -5.17 4.52
C ASP A 184 -2.02 -3.64 4.76
N ILE A 185 -3.16 -3.03 5.08
CA ILE A 185 -3.25 -1.63 5.50
C ILE A 185 -3.66 -1.58 6.97
N ARG A 186 -2.85 -0.91 7.78
CA ARG A 186 -3.12 -0.70 9.21
C ARG A 186 -3.29 0.77 9.52
N TYR A 187 -4.02 1.03 10.60
CA TYR A 187 -4.39 2.38 11.00
C TYR A 187 -3.97 2.65 12.44
N ASN A 188 -3.53 3.88 12.70
CA ASN A 188 -3.46 4.40 14.05
C ASN A 188 -4.76 5.15 14.32
N VAL A 189 -5.43 4.82 15.42
CA VAL A 189 -6.76 5.33 15.76
C VAL A 189 -6.74 5.98 17.14
N HIS A 190 -7.53 7.04 17.31
CA HIS A 190 -7.75 7.74 18.57
C HIS A 190 -9.18 7.51 19.05
N TYR A 191 -9.35 6.80 20.17
CA TYR A 191 -10.64 6.52 20.78
C TYR A 191 -11.23 7.77 21.42
N HIS A 192 -12.52 8.01 21.24
CA HIS A 192 -13.20 9.18 21.82
C HIS A 192 -13.68 8.96 23.26
N ALA A 193 -13.74 7.72 23.73
CA ALA A 193 -14.28 7.38 25.04
C ALA A 193 -13.30 7.70 26.18
N ASP A 194 -12.02 7.44 25.94
CA ASP A 194 -10.95 7.45 26.95
C ASP A 194 -9.70 8.21 26.48
N ASP A 195 -9.76 8.86 25.32
CA ASP A 195 -8.63 9.54 24.66
C ASP A 195 -7.41 8.63 24.43
N ALA A 196 -7.61 7.31 24.38
CA ALA A 196 -6.54 6.36 24.11
C ALA A 196 -6.17 6.33 22.61
N VAL A 197 -4.89 6.08 22.33
CA VAL A 197 -4.40 5.89 20.95
C VAL A 197 -3.95 4.45 20.79
N GLN A 198 -4.48 3.77 19.78
CA GLN A 198 -4.04 2.43 19.41
C GLN A 198 -3.39 2.46 18.04
N ASN A 199 -2.20 1.87 17.96
CA ASN A 199 -1.41 1.79 16.74
C ASN A 199 -1.59 0.42 16.07
N ASN A 200 -1.39 0.36 14.77
CA ASN A 200 -1.40 -0.88 13.98
C ASN A 200 -2.72 -1.67 14.04
N VAL A 201 -3.87 -0.99 14.11
CA VAL A 201 -5.18 -1.63 14.02
C VAL A 201 -5.42 -2.09 12.58
N ARG A 202 -5.71 -3.38 12.40
CA ARG A 202 -6.01 -3.98 11.08
C ARG A 202 -7.34 -3.48 10.53
N GLU A 203 -7.45 -3.38 9.21
CA GLU A 203 -8.66 -2.90 8.54
C GLU A 203 -9.90 -3.75 8.88
N GLU A 204 -9.74 -5.05 9.10
CA GLU A 204 -10.82 -5.98 9.50
C GLU A 204 -11.46 -5.65 10.86
N LYS A 205 -10.71 -4.99 11.75
CA LYS A 205 -11.20 -4.53 13.05
C LYS A 205 -11.80 -3.13 13.00
N ILE A 206 -11.97 -2.55 11.80
CA ILE A 206 -12.47 -1.19 11.63
C ILE A 206 -13.68 -1.20 10.70
N ARG A 207 -14.74 -0.50 11.06
CA ARG A 207 -15.89 -0.31 10.18
C ARG A 207 -16.30 1.16 10.07
N ALA A 208 -16.89 1.51 8.94
CA ALA A 208 -17.36 2.86 8.69
C ALA A 208 -18.56 3.21 9.59
N THR A 209 -18.45 4.30 10.35
CA THR A 209 -19.61 4.89 11.04
C THR A 209 -20.67 5.35 10.04
N ASN A 210 -21.91 5.49 10.51
CA ASN A 210 -22.98 6.11 9.71
C ASN A 210 -22.62 7.54 9.27
N LYS A 211 -21.84 8.27 10.09
CA LYS A 211 -21.31 9.60 9.78
C LYS A 211 -20.40 9.55 8.55
N THR A 212 -19.43 8.63 8.53
CA THR A 212 -18.46 8.48 7.43
C THR A 212 -19.12 7.99 6.14
N LYS A 213 -20.06 7.04 6.22
CA LYS A 213 -20.87 6.60 5.06
C LYS A 213 -21.59 7.77 4.38
N SER A 214 -22.13 8.71 5.17
CA SER A 214 -22.83 9.89 4.64
C SER A 214 -21.89 10.89 3.93
N LYS A 215 -20.66 11.05 4.44
CA LYS A 215 -19.61 11.93 3.87
C LYS A 215 -19.10 11.38 2.54
N LYS A 216 -18.80 10.07 2.46
CA LYS A 216 -18.42 9.39 1.20
C LYS A 216 -19.48 9.52 0.11
N LYS A 217 -20.77 9.32 0.45
CA LYS A 217 -21.88 9.47 -0.52
C LYS A 217 -21.98 10.90 -1.09
N LYS A 218 -21.69 11.92 -0.28
CA LYS A 218 -21.64 13.33 -0.74
C LYS A 218 -20.43 13.61 -1.64
N LYS A 219 -19.23 13.10 -1.30
CA LYS A 219 -18.00 13.24 -2.10
C LYS A 219 -18.16 12.59 -3.49
N ALA A 220 -18.71 11.37 -3.54
CA ALA A 220 -18.99 10.66 -4.80
C ALA A 220 -20.02 11.39 -5.68
N LYS A 221 -21.09 11.96 -5.10
CA LYS A 221 -22.07 12.74 -5.86
C LYS A 221 -21.47 14.01 -6.46
N LYS A 222 -20.55 14.67 -5.75
CA LYS A 222 -19.86 15.89 -6.21
C LYS A 222 -18.88 15.62 -7.35
N GLN A 223 -18.14 14.50 -7.30
CA GLN A 223 -17.25 14.10 -8.40
C GLN A 223 -18.01 13.69 -9.66
N LYS A 224 -19.18 13.04 -9.51
CA LYS A 224 -19.99 12.63 -10.67
C LYS A 224 -20.64 13.82 -11.39
N SER A 225 -20.87 14.94 -10.70
CA SER A 225 -21.36 16.18 -11.33
C SER A 225 -20.26 16.99 -12.01
N SER A 226 -18.99 16.88 -11.59
CA SER A 226 -17.89 17.65 -12.21
C SER A 226 -17.31 17.01 -13.47
N VAL A 227 -17.55 15.72 -13.72
CA VAL A 227 -17.05 15.01 -14.92
C VAL A 227 -18.02 15.14 -16.11
N LEU A 228 -19.22 15.69 -15.90
CA LEU A 228 -20.26 15.83 -16.92
C LEU A 228 -20.38 17.24 -17.53
N GLU A 229 -19.49 18.18 -17.19
CA GLU A 229 -19.50 19.55 -17.72
C GLU A 229 -18.40 19.86 -18.75
N ASP A 230 -17.55 18.89 -19.12
CA ASP A 230 -16.44 19.10 -20.10
C ASP A 230 -16.71 18.53 -21.51
N ILE A 231 -17.97 18.33 -21.88
CA ILE A 231 -18.35 18.00 -23.28
C ILE A 231 -19.44 18.98 -23.74
N ASP A 232 -19.04 20.17 -24.18
CA ASP A 232 -19.83 20.93 -25.16
C ASP A 232 -18.94 21.79 -26.05
N GLY A 233 -19.19 21.68 -27.35
CA GLY A 233 -18.44 22.31 -28.43
C GLY A 233 -18.70 23.81 -28.61
N PRO A 234 -18.00 24.45 -29.56
CA PRO A 234 -17.97 25.90 -29.69
C PRO A 234 -19.26 26.43 -30.32
N THR A 235 -19.96 27.34 -29.63
CA THR A 235 -21.00 28.19 -30.24
C THR A 235 -20.73 29.68 -29.95
N ASP A 236 -21.01 30.47 -30.99
CA ASP A 236 -20.72 31.89 -31.20
C ASP A 236 -21.37 32.87 -30.20
N PRO A 237 -20.86 34.12 -30.08
CA PRO A 237 -21.31 35.09 -29.09
C PRO A 237 -22.29 36.13 -29.68
N THR A 238 -23.36 36.49 -28.94
CA THR A 238 -24.06 37.81 -29.07
C THR A 238 -25.10 38.01 -27.92
N PRO A 239 -25.64 39.24 -27.65
CA PRO A 239 -25.11 40.10 -26.60
C PRO A 239 -26.11 40.57 -25.51
N LYS A 240 -25.54 41.04 -24.38
CA LYS A 240 -25.99 42.07 -23.42
C LYS A 240 -27.50 42.30 -23.21
N LYS A 241 -27.98 42.07 -21.96
CA LYS A 241 -29.01 42.91 -21.31
C LYS A 241 -28.73 43.12 -19.80
N LYS A 242 -29.07 44.34 -19.37
CA LYS A 242 -28.77 45.04 -18.11
C LYS A 242 -29.74 44.69 -16.94
N PRO A 243 -29.50 45.18 -15.70
CA PRO A 243 -29.90 44.54 -14.45
C PRO A 243 -31.26 45.01 -13.90
N GLY A 244 -31.91 44.15 -13.11
CA GLY A 244 -33.15 44.43 -12.39
C GLY A 244 -33.03 44.14 -10.89
N ARG A 245 -33.37 45.14 -10.08
CA ARG A 245 -33.46 45.17 -8.60
C ARG A 245 -34.96 45.23 -8.21
N PRO A 246 -35.40 44.58 -7.12
CA PRO A 246 -36.01 45.30 -5.97
C PRO A 246 -35.55 44.68 -4.62
N LYS A 247 -35.40 45.32 -3.44
CA LYS A 247 -36.12 46.28 -2.56
C LYS A 247 -37.38 45.74 -1.83
N GLY A 248 -37.33 45.74 -0.49
CA GLY A 248 -38.45 45.66 0.50
C GLY A 248 -38.52 44.32 1.24
N SER A 249 -38.75 44.15 2.55
CA SER A 249 -39.37 44.99 3.61
C SER A 249 -38.96 44.42 5.01
N THR A 250 -38.56 45.19 6.03
CA THR A 250 -39.32 45.64 7.24
C THR A 250 -40.18 44.53 7.92
N ASN A 251 -40.25 44.29 9.24
CA ASN A 251 -40.27 45.19 10.40
C ASN A 251 -40.39 44.40 11.75
N LYS A 252 -40.30 45.13 12.89
CA LYS A 252 -40.69 44.85 14.31
C LYS A 252 -39.59 44.32 15.27
N LYS A 253 -39.04 45.11 16.23
CA LYS A 253 -39.57 45.71 17.50
C LYS A 253 -40.21 44.66 18.42
N SER A 254 -39.95 44.49 19.73
CA SER A 254 -39.19 45.06 20.88
C SER A 254 -39.48 44.08 22.09
N PRO A 255 -39.15 44.29 23.41
CA PRO A 255 -38.40 45.34 24.12
C PRO A 255 -37.40 44.85 25.24
N ALA A 256 -36.66 45.83 25.81
CA ALA A 256 -36.25 46.08 27.22
C ALA A 256 -36.07 44.90 28.23
N ALA A 257 -35.14 44.87 29.19
CA ALA A 257 -34.15 45.79 29.76
C ALA A 257 -33.24 45.00 30.73
N ALA A 258 -31.97 45.39 30.88
CA ALA A 258 -31.24 45.37 32.16
C ALA A 258 -29.87 46.05 32.00
N LYS A 259 -29.76 47.24 32.60
CA LYS A 259 -28.53 48.04 32.70
C LYS A 259 -27.49 47.27 33.53
N LYS A 260 -26.33 46.95 32.94
CA LYS A 260 -25.06 46.75 33.67
C LYS A 260 -23.98 47.62 33.06
N SER A 261 -23.25 48.29 33.94
CA SER A 261 -22.28 49.36 33.76
C SER A 261 -21.14 48.99 32.80
N PRO A 262 -20.65 49.91 31.95
CA PRO A 262 -19.53 49.63 31.05
C PRO A 262 -18.22 49.67 31.84
N LYS A 263 -17.68 48.50 32.16
CA LYS A 263 -16.26 48.35 32.54
C LYS A 263 -15.42 48.81 31.34
N LYS A 264 -14.72 49.94 31.47
CA LYS A 264 -13.64 50.38 30.55
C LYS A 264 -12.69 49.20 30.32
N LYS A 265 -12.80 48.53 29.17
CA LYS A 265 -11.80 47.56 28.71
C LYS A 265 -10.56 48.36 28.31
N ALA A 266 -9.50 48.25 29.11
CA ALA A 266 -8.17 48.69 28.73
C ALA A 266 -7.86 48.09 27.35
N GLY A 267 -7.51 48.95 26.39
CA GLY A 267 -7.19 48.54 25.03
C GLY A 267 -6.07 47.51 25.07
N ARG A 268 -6.35 46.29 24.58
CA ARG A 268 -5.32 45.26 24.38
C ARG A 268 -4.24 45.88 23.48
N PRO A 269 -2.98 46.00 23.94
CA PRO A 269 -1.91 46.50 23.10
C PRO A 269 -1.82 45.62 21.85
N LYS A 270 -1.88 46.24 20.66
CA LYS A 270 -1.74 45.53 19.40
C LYS A 270 -0.36 44.86 19.42
N LYS A 271 -0.31 43.52 19.45
CA LYS A 271 0.94 42.76 19.36
C LYS A 271 1.65 43.19 18.07
N LYS A 272 2.78 43.89 18.21
CA LYS A 272 3.61 44.29 17.08
C LYS A 272 4.16 43.01 16.44
N LYS A 273 3.88 42.79 15.16
CA LYS A 273 4.41 41.65 14.40
C LYS A 273 5.94 41.73 14.47
N VAL A 274 6.57 40.72 15.02
CA VAL A 274 8.03 40.65 15.09
C VAL A 274 8.52 40.23 13.71
N GLU A 275 9.33 41.09 13.08
CA GLU A 275 10.02 40.76 11.84
C GLU A 275 11.43 40.26 12.19
N TYR A 276 11.80 39.10 11.64
CA TYR A 276 13.09 38.47 11.82
C TYR A 276 13.97 38.68 10.58
N ALA A 277 15.28 38.76 10.77
CA ALA A 277 16.23 38.86 9.66
C ALA A 277 16.26 37.55 8.85
N ALA A 278 16.56 37.63 7.55
CA ALA A 278 16.59 36.47 6.66
C ALA A 278 17.55 35.36 7.13
N GLU A 279 18.67 35.74 7.75
CA GLU A 279 19.65 34.82 8.32
C GLU A 279 19.07 33.99 9.48
N GLN A 280 18.27 34.62 10.35
CA GLN A 280 17.64 33.96 11.49
C GLN A 280 16.58 32.94 11.04
N LEU A 281 15.87 33.24 9.95
CA LEU A 281 14.90 32.33 9.34
C LEU A 281 15.59 31.16 8.63
N ARG A 282 16.74 31.40 7.98
CA ARG A 282 17.52 30.35 7.33
C ARG A 282 18.08 29.35 8.35
N ALA A 283 18.65 29.84 9.44
CA ALA A 283 19.13 29.00 10.54
C ALA A 283 18.00 28.16 11.18
N ALA A 284 16.80 28.73 11.29
CA ALA A 284 15.63 27.96 11.77
C ALA A 284 15.25 26.82 10.82
N LYS A 285 15.30 27.08 9.50
CA LYS A 285 15.04 26.07 8.47
C LYS A 285 16.08 24.95 8.48
N GLU A 286 17.36 25.30 8.64
CA GLU A 286 18.45 24.32 8.74
C GLU A 286 18.31 23.42 9.99
N MET A 287 17.75 23.94 11.09
CA MET A 287 17.40 23.15 12.29
C MET A 287 16.06 22.41 12.19
N GLY A 288 15.39 22.42 11.03
CA GLY A 288 14.13 21.73 10.80
C GLY A 288 12.91 22.39 11.44
N LEU A 289 12.96 23.66 11.88
CA LEU A 289 11.81 24.34 12.45
C LEU A 289 10.81 24.80 11.37
N PRO A 290 9.50 24.89 11.67
CA PRO A 290 8.50 25.31 10.71
C PRO A 290 8.68 26.75 10.21
N ARG A 291 8.02 27.06 9.09
CA ARG A 291 8.05 28.41 8.51
C ARG A 291 7.60 29.47 9.53
N GLY A 292 8.40 30.54 9.66
CA GLY A 292 8.13 31.67 10.55
C GLY A 292 8.83 31.61 11.90
N TRP A 293 9.49 30.50 12.22
CA TRP A 293 10.42 30.40 13.34
C TRP A 293 11.77 31.07 13.01
N ALA A 294 12.45 31.56 14.04
CA ALA A 294 13.73 32.22 13.92
C ALA A 294 14.72 31.74 14.98
N VAL A 295 16.00 31.64 14.63
CA VAL A 295 17.07 31.30 15.56
C VAL A 295 17.94 32.52 15.77
N VAL A 296 18.07 32.96 17.02
CA VAL A 296 18.82 34.16 17.40
C VAL A 296 19.97 33.76 18.31
N LYS A 297 21.20 34.08 17.93
CA LYS A 297 22.37 33.93 18.81
C LYS A 297 22.31 34.98 19.93
N GLU A 298 22.17 34.55 21.17
CA GLU A 298 22.30 35.40 22.36
C GLU A 298 23.69 35.11 22.97
N GLY A 299 24.70 35.87 22.55
CA GLY A 299 26.09 35.68 22.96
C GLY A 299 26.87 34.67 22.11
N ASP A 300 28.09 34.34 22.55
CA ASP A 300 29.05 33.59 21.74
C ASP A 300 28.70 32.11 21.59
N PHE A 301 27.97 31.53 22.55
CA PHE A 301 27.72 30.08 22.61
C PHE A 301 26.26 29.68 22.74
N SER A 302 25.32 30.62 22.86
CA SER A 302 23.90 30.28 23.10
C SER A 302 23.00 30.73 21.95
N SER A 303 22.20 29.80 21.44
CA SER A 303 21.19 30.07 20.42
C SER A 303 19.80 29.91 21.03
N VAL A 304 18.93 30.89 20.81
CA VAL A 304 17.55 30.90 21.28
C VAL A 304 16.61 30.85 20.09
N MET A 305 15.68 29.90 20.11
CA MET A 305 14.65 29.74 19.08
C MET A 305 13.44 30.58 19.44
N LYS A 306 12.85 31.27 18.47
CA LYS A 306 11.67 32.11 18.66
C LYS A 306 10.57 31.67 17.71
N ASP A 307 9.36 31.55 18.24
CA ASP A 307 8.17 31.26 17.45
C ASP A 307 7.70 32.53 16.66
N PRO A 308 6.71 32.40 15.77
CA PRO A 308 6.13 33.54 15.05
C PRO A 308 5.48 34.60 15.96
N GLU A 309 5.16 34.25 17.22
CA GLU A 309 4.62 35.18 18.21
C GLU A 309 5.70 35.89 19.05
N GLY A 310 6.97 35.51 18.91
CA GLY A 310 8.10 36.06 19.67
C GLY A 310 8.42 35.34 20.99
N LYS A 311 7.77 34.21 21.28
CA LYS A 311 8.06 33.38 22.45
C LYS A 311 9.40 32.67 22.28
N LYS A 312 10.24 32.75 23.32
CA LYS A 312 11.61 32.23 23.31
C LYS A 312 11.68 30.80 23.87
N TYR A 313 12.49 29.96 23.23
CA TYR A 313 12.77 28.58 23.61
C TYR A 313 14.28 28.39 23.67
N LYS A 314 14.77 27.90 24.82
CA LYS A 314 16.22 27.70 25.06
C LYS A 314 16.72 26.36 24.52
N THR A 315 15.84 25.40 24.27
CA THR A 315 16.19 24.05 23.80
C THR A 315 15.39 23.71 22.56
N GLN A 316 16.01 22.95 21.65
CA GLN A 316 15.39 22.53 20.39
C GLN A 316 14.15 21.67 20.63
N LYS A 317 14.19 20.77 21.62
CA LYS A 317 13.04 19.96 22.04
C LYS A 317 11.83 20.80 22.47
N ALA A 318 12.05 21.87 23.23
CA ALA A 318 10.95 22.75 23.65
C ALA A 318 10.37 23.56 22.47
N ALA A 319 11.22 23.93 21.52
CA ALA A 319 10.78 24.58 20.28
C ALA A 319 9.93 23.64 19.43
N PHE A 320 10.35 22.37 19.24
CA PHE A 320 9.58 21.38 18.49
C PHE A 320 8.25 21.01 19.15
N ALA A 321 8.25 20.78 20.46
CA ALA A 321 7.01 20.51 21.21
C ALA A 321 6.01 21.67 21.06
N ALA A 322 6.48 22.92 21.08
CA ALA A 322 5.62 24.08 20.87
C ALA A 322 5.22 24.31 19.41
N ALA A 323 5.98 23.76 18.46
CA ALA A 323 5.64 23.75 17.05
C ALA A 323 4.61 22.67 16.69
N GLU A 324 4.13 21.89 17.67
CA GLU A 324 3.31 20.68 17.47
C GLU A 324 3.98 19.68 16.51
N MET A 325 5.31 19.79 16.37
CA MET A 325 6.11 18.81 15.68
C MET A 325 6.54 17.82 16.73
N GLU A 326 5.91 16.65 16.70
CA GLU A 326 6.27 15.53 17.55
C GLU A 326 7.76 15.24 17.34
N THR A 327 8.57 15.62 18.33
CA THR A 327 10.00 15.29 18.35
C THR A 327 10.10 13.78 18.24
N GLN A 328 10.51 13.26 17.09
CA GLN A 328 10.81 11.84 16.87
C GLN A 328 12.09 11.40 17.64
N GLN A 329 12.38 11.98 18.81
CA GLN A 329 13.49 11.64 19.68
C GLN A 329 13.00 11.09 21.04
N THR A 330 12.77 9.78 21.01
CA THR A 330 13.30 8.78 21.95
C THR A 330 13.20 9.07 23.46
N SER A 331 12.10 8.60 24.07
CA SER A 331 12.13 8.08 25.45
C SER A 331 12.13 6.56 25.40
N GLY A 332 13.30 5.98 25.14
CA GLY A 332 13.51 4.54 25.13
C GLY A 332 15.00 4.32 25.08
N ARG A 333 15.55 3.80 26.18
CA ARG A 333 16.94 3.37 26.32
C ARG A 333 17.16 2.17 25.39
N LYS A 334 17.25 2.43 24.09
CA LYS A 334 17.56 1.48 23.03
C LYS A 334 18.80 2.03 22.35
N ARG A 335 19.82 1.17 22.22
CA ARG A 335 21.10 1.52 21.62
C ARG A 335 20.84 2.14 20.25
N LYS A 336 21.59 3.23 20.05
CA LYS A 336 21.75 4.08 18.88
C LYS A 336 21.68 3.26 17.59
N ALA A 337 20.55 3.33 16.87
CA ALA A 337 20.58 3.18 15.43
C ALA A 337 21.22 4.46 14.90
N GLU A 338 22.54 4.39 14.80
CA GLU A 338 23.34 5.26 13.97
C GLU A 338 22.66 5.31 12.60
N GLU A 339 22.46 6.51 12.06
CA GLU A 339 22.37 6.66 10.62
C GLU A 339 23.63 5.97 10.09
N VAL A 340 23.47 4.76 9.55
CA VAL A 340 24.53 4.00 8.93
C VAL A 340 24.99 4.87 7.77
N VAL A 341 26.00 5.69 8.04
CA VAL A 341 27.08 5.89 7.07
C VAL A 341 27.35 4.47 6.62
N VAL A 342 26.86 4.12 5.42
CA VAL A 342 27.21 2.87 4.77
C VAL A 342 28.71 2.94 4.68
N ASP A 343 29.38 2.33 5.65
CA ASP A 343 30.81 2.18 5.65
C ASP A 343 31.08 1.43 4.35
N GLU A 344 31.79 2.06 3.42
CA GLU A 344 31.98 1.56 2.05
C GLU A 344 32.76 0.22 2.02
N GLY A 345 32.93 -0.44 3.15
CA GLY A 345 33.58 -1.73 3.33
C GLY A 345 32.68 -2.90 3.75
N ASP A 346 31.41 -2.69 4.11
CA ASP A 346 30.55 -3.82 4.51
C ASP A 346 30.05 -4.59 3.27
N PRO A 347 30.30 -5.92 3.19
CA PRO A 347 29.86 -6.73 2.06
C PRO A 347 28.32 -6.74 1.95
N PRO A 348 27.76 -6.96 0.75
CA PRO A 348 26.32 -7.14 0.57
C PRO A 348 25.87 -8.50 1.15
N TRP A 349 25.61 -8.54 2.46
CA TRP A 349 25.14 -9.73 3.15
C TRP A 349 23.80 -10.21 2.59
N ARG A 350 23.71 -11.51 2.26
CA ARG A 350 22.44 -12.17 1.94
C ARG A 350 21.70 -12.46 3.24
N ASN A 351 20.45 -11.99 3.32
CA ASN A 351 19.62 -12.16 4.52
C ASN A 351 18.52 -13.22 4.32
N SER A 352 18.62 -14.04 3.28
CA SER A 352 17.67 -15.12 2.96
C SER A 352 18.37 -16.35 2.37
N GLU A 353 17.65 -17.48 2.31
CA GLU A 353 18.03 -18.70 1.57
C GLU A 353 19.24 -19.49 2.09
N HIS A 354 19.50 -19.50 3.40
CA HIS A 354 20.45 -20.42 4.02
C HIS A 354 19.90 -21.09 5.28
N LYS A 355 20.19 -22.38 5.46
CA LYS A 355 19.73 -23.20 6.62
C LYS A 355 20.18 -22.69 7.99
N TYR A 356 21.26 -21.90 8.01
CA TYR A 356 21.85 -21.35 9.24
C TYR A 356 21.37 -19.95 9.58
N LEU A 357 20.68 -19.24 8.68
CA LEU A 357 20.10 -17.94 9.01
C LEU A 357 19.10 -18.06 10.17
N SER A 358 19.11 -17.08 11.07
CA SER A 358 18.31 -17.04 12.30
C SER A 358 18.58 -18.18 13.30
N ARG A 359 19.60 -19.03 13.09
CA ARG A 359 20.03 -20.00 14.10
C ARG A 359 20.80 -19.28 15.21
N GLN A 360 20.63 -19.78 16.44
CA GLN A 360 21.42 -19.37 17.58
C GLN A 360 22.75 -20.12 17.57
N ILE A 361 23.84 -19.40 17.86
CA ILE A 361 25.17 -19.97 18.05
C ILE A 361 25.73 -19.57 19.41
N GLN A 362 26.63 -20.37 19.96
CA GLN A 362 27.37 -20.05 21.16
C GLN A 362 28.87 -19.94 20.85
N TRP A 363 29.43 -18.75 21.05
CA TRP A 363 30.84 -18.47 20.81
C TRP A 363 31.45 -17.79 22.03
N SER A 364 32.56 -18.36 22.54
CA SER A 364 33.27 -17.83 23.72
C SER A 364 32.37 -17.56 24.95
N GLY A 365 31.30 -18.34 25.11
CA GLY A 365 30.33 -18.21 26.20
C GLY A 365 29.23 -17.16 25.97
N ALA A 366 29.25 -16.43 24.86
CA ALA A 366 28.17 -15.55 24.42
C ALA A 366 27.24 -16.26 23.42
N THR A 367 25.96 -15.89 23.42
CA THR A 367 24.97 -16.39 22.46
C THR A 367 24.71 -15.31 21.41
N GLY A 368 24.74 -15.70 20.14
CA GLY A 368 24.52 -14.80 18.99
C GLY A 368 23.55 -15.41 17.98
N THR A 369 23.11 -14.59 17.02
CA THR A 369 22.22 -15.02 15.93
C THR A 369 22.88 -14.77 14.59
N VAL A 370 22.85 -15.77 13.70
CA VAL A 370 23.32 -15.60 12.32
C VAL A 370 22.31 -14.75 11.54
N THR A 371 22.74 -13.57 11.07
CA THR A 371 21.86 -12.59 10.40
C THR A 371 22.13 -12.46 8.90
N GLY A 372 23.33 -12.83 8.44
CA GLY A 372 23.72 -12.71 7.03
C GLY A 372 24.70 -13.79 6.59
N TRP A 373 24.86 -13.95 5.27
CA TRP A 373 25.88 -14.82 4.69
C TRP A 373 26.33 -14.37 3.30
N ILE A 374 27.49 -14.83 2.86
CA ILE A 374 28.06 -14.65 1.51
C ILE A 374 28.22 -16.03 0.87
N SER A 375 27.81 -16.17 -0.39
CA SER A 375 27.97 -17.39 -1.15
C SER A 375 29.39 -17.53 -1.70
N GLU A 376 29.87 -18.77 -1.84
CA GLU A 376 31.14 -19.08 -2.54
C GLU A 376 31.14 -18.62 -4.02
N THR A 377 29.95 -18.37 -4.58
CA THR A 377 29.74 -17.89 -5.95
C THR A 377 29.56 -16.37 -6.05
N ASP A 378 29.49 -15.66 -4.92
CA ASP A 378 29.38 -14.21 -4.92
C ASP A 378 30.73 -13.60 -5.33
N VAL A 379 30.67 -12.53 -6.13
CA VAL A 379 31.84 -11.80 -6.61
C VAL A 379 31.67 -10.31 -6.35
N ASP A 380 32.76 -9.62 -6.05
CA ASP A 380 32.79 -8.18 -5.84
C ASP A 380 32.69 -7.39 -7.16
N SER A 381 32.78 -6.06 -7.09
CA SER A 381 32.76 -5.20 -8.28
C SER A 381 33.94 -5.39 -9.23
N ASN A 382 35.03 -6.02 -8.76
CA ASN A 382 36.22 -6.33 -9.55
C ASN A 382 36.18 -7.76 -10.13
N GLY A 383 35.16 -8.56 -9.79
CA GLY A 383 35.03 -9.96 -10.19
C GLY A 383 35.86 -10.91 -9.32
N GLU A 384 36.37 -10.46 -8.18
CA GLU A 384 37.05 -11.29 -7.19
C GLU A 384 36.02 -11.99 -6.28
N PRO A 385 36.28 -13.21 -5.79
CA PRO A 385 35.37 -13.90 -4.89
C PRO A 385 35.04 -13.06 -3.65
N GLY A 386 33.77 -13.03 -3.25
CA GLY A 386 33.31 -12.24 -2.10
C GLY A 386 34.00 -12.64 -0.78
N PHE A 387 34.42 -13.90 -0.65
CA PHE A 387 35.27 -14.37 0.43
C PHE A 387 36.15 -15.54 -0.03
N VAL A 388 37.41 -15.55 0.43
CA VAL A 388 38.38 -16.63 0.18
C VAL A 388 38.81 -17.21 1.53
N CYS A 389 38.55 -18.51 1.73
CA CYS A 389 38.90 -19.23 2.94
C CYS A 389 40.41 -19.15 3.20
N SER A 390 40.78 -18.80 4.42
CA SER A 390 42.19 -18.59 4.80
C SER A 390 42.99 -19.89 4.82
N GLU A 391 42.36 -21.02 5.13
CA GLU A 391 43.01 -22.34 5.18
C GLU A 391 43.20 -22.95 3.79
N THR A 392 42.19 -22.84 2.92
CA THR A 392 42.16 -23.53 1.63
C THR A 392 42.61 -22.65 0.46
N GLY A 393 42.57 -21.32 0.62
CA GLY A 393 42.83 -20.36 -0.45
C GLY A 393 41.80 -20.40 -1.59
N LYS A 394 40.63 -21.01 -1.36
CA LYS A 394 39.54 -21.12 -2.34
C LYS A 394 38.34 -20.24 -1.94
N PRO A 395 37.52 -19.82 -2.91
CA PRO A 395 36.23 -19.20 -2.62
C PRO A 395 35.43 -20.05 -1.64
N ALA A 396 34.86 -19.43 -0.62
CA ALA A 396 34.14 -20.13 0.44
C ALA A 396 32.95 -19.30 0.92
N ARG A 397 32.11 -19.90 1.77
CA ARG A 397 30.99 -19.21 2.41
C ARG A 397 31.44 -18.56 3.70
N LEU A 398 30.90 -17.38 3.97
CA LEU A 398 31.12 -16.62 5.19
C LEU A 398 29.77 -16.29 5.81
N PHE A 399 29.64 -16.43 7.13
CA PHE A 399 28.41 -16.17 7.87
C PHE A 399 28.63 -15.04 8.85
N HIS A 400 27.74 -14.05 8.82
CA HIS A 400 27.76 -12.92 9.75
C HIS A 400 26.82 -13.20 10.92
N ALA A 401 27.36 -13.17 12.14
CA ALA A 401 26.59 -13.36 13.36
C ALA A 401 26.69 -12.14 14.28
N VAL A 402 25.54 -11.75 14.82
CA VAL A 402 25.39 -10.62 15.74
C VAL A 402 25.18 -11.14 17.15
N PHE A 403 26.03 -10.67 18.06
CA PHE A 403 25.94 -10.92 19.51
C PHE A 403 25.50 -9.63 20.22
N ASP A 404 25.15 -9.75 21.50
CA ASP A 404 24.69 -8.59 22.29
C ASP A 404 25.74 -7.47 22.41
N GLU A 405 27.03 -7.79 22.30
CA GLU A 405 28.14 -6.85 22.53
C GLU A 405 29.06 -6.64 21.32
N PHE A 406 29.04 -7.55 20.34
CA PHE A 406 29.94 -7.53 19.18
C PHE A 406 29.34 -8.29 18.00
N GLU A 407 30.00 -8.20 16.86
CA GLU A 407 29.67 -8.92 15.62
C GLU A 407 30.89 -9.75 15.23
N GLN A 408 30.67 -10.94 14.67
CA GLN A 408 31.74 -11.85 14.28
C GLN A 408 31.31 -12.64 13.04
N ASP A 409 32.26 -12.75 12.10
CA ASP A 409 32.10 -13.57 10.91
C ASP A 409 32.72 -14.96 11.11
N PHE A 410 32.07 -15.98 10.56
CA PHE A 410 32.45 -17.39 10.70
C PHE A 410 32.53 -18.06 9.33
N GLU A 411 33.57 -18.86 9.10
CA GLU A 411 33.56 -19.82 8.02
C GLU A 411 32.55 -20.95 8.31
N GLU A 412 32.09 -21.69 7.28
CA GLU A 412 31.02 -22.70 7.45
C GLU A 412 31.36 -23.76 8.51
N PHE A 413 32.62 -24.22 8.56
CA PHE A 413 33.04 -25.24 9.53
C PHE A 413 33.12 -24.69 10.96
N GLU A 414 33.55 -23.45 11.15
CA GLU A 414 33.60 -22.80 12.47
C GLU A 414 32.18 -22.60 13.00
N LEU A 415 31.26 -22.18 12.13
CA LEU A 415 29.87 -22.00 12.49
C LEU A 415 29.22 -23.32 12.93
N GLU A 416 29.52 -24.42 12.23
CA GLU A 416 28.99 -25.75 12.57
C GLU A 416 29.43 -26.23 13.97
N GLU A 417 30.64 -25.88 14.41
CA GLU A 417 31.11 -26.16 15.77
C GLU A 417 30.44 -25.30 16.85
N CYS A 418 29.85 -24.16 16.45
CA CYS A 418 29.23 -23.19 17.36
C CYS A 418 27.71 -23.31 17.47
N LEU A 419 27.06 -24.17 16.68
CA LEU A 419 25.60 -24.36 16.73
C LEU A 419 25.16 -25.00 18.05
N VAL A 420 24.10 -24.43 18.65
CA VAL A 420 23.51 -24.88 19.93
C VAL A 420 22.39 -25.90 19.73
#